data_AF-A0A7C3LGL4-F1
#
_entry.id   AF-A0A7C3LGL4-F1
#
_cell.length_a   1.000
_cell.length_b   1.000
_cell.length_c   1.000
_cell.angle_alpha   90.00
_cell.angle_beta   90.00
_cell.angle_gamma   90.00
#
_symmetry.space_group_name_H-M   'P 1'
#
loop_
_entity.id
_entity.type
_entity.pdbx_description
1 polymer ?
#
loop_
_entity_poly.entity_id
_entity_poly.type
_entity_poly.pdbx_seq_one_letter_code
_entity_poly.pdbx_strand_id
1 'polypeptide(L)'
;MSKAIKIFSFALLFVLAACSAPAATPTPAEPARQLPAITGIPPTFTPLPPGEQLLPTQPVITVTQEPLPTAPTKTPVPFGDTAVELRYTIPELNLDRRLQGGVNSQIILVDETTGKAIKRANQAGVLLELQQALPDLLLTAVPEGCTGCVQVSYELPFAQEEAEGWLQDPTLLA
;
A
#
# COMPACT_ATOMS: atom_id res chain seq x y z
N MET A 1 -27.05 46.62 -39.12
CA MET A 1 -26.88 45.17 -38.81
C MET A 1 -25.53 44.72 -39.37
N SER A 2 -24.42 44.77 -38.62
CA SER A 2 -23.10 44.28 -39.11
C SER A 2 -22.00 44.18 -38.02
N LYS A 3 -22.36 43.85 -36.77
CA LYS A 3 -21.39 43.75 -35.66
C LYS A 3 -21.19 42.33 -35.09
N ALA A 4 -22.02 41.36 -35.45
CA ALA A 4 -21.98 40.01 -34.86
C ALA A 4 -20.93 39.06 -35.48
N ILE A 5 -20.41 39.36 -36.68
CA ILE A 5 -19.56 38.41 -37.43
C ILE A 5 -18.09 38.43 -36.97
N LYS A 6 -17.61 39.49 -36.31
CA LYS A 6 -16.19 39.60 -35.93
C LYS A 6 -15.80 38.84 -34.65
N ILE A 7 -16.75 38.52 -33.78
CA ILE A 7 -16.46 37.87 -32.48
C ILE A 7 -16.25 36.37 -32.67
N PHE A 8 -16.94 35.75 -33.64
CA PHE A 8 -16.83 34.30 -33.89
C PHE A 8 -15.46 33.90 -34.47
N SER A 9 -14.78 34.81 -35.17
CA SER A 9 -13.49 34.51 -35.80
C SER A 9 -12.31 34.52 -34.82
N PHE A 10 -12.44 35.20 -33.67
CA PHE A 10 -11.35 35.27 -32.68
C PHE A 10 -11.37 34.07 -31.72
N ALA A 11 -12.54 33.49 -31.45
CA ALA A 11 -12.69 32.29 -30.64
C ALA A 11 -12.14 31.03 -31.33
N LEU A 12 -12.26 30.95 -32.67
CA LEU A 12 -11.78 29.79 -33.44
C LEU A 12 -10.24 29.72 -33.48
N LEU A 13 -9.55 30.86 -33.39
CA LEU A 13 -8.08 30.92 -33.44
C LEU A 13 -7.41 30.46 -32.14
N PHE A 14 -8.11 30.51 -31.00
CA PHE A 14 -7.57 30.03 -29.72
C PHE A 14 -7.67 28.50 -29.55
N VAL A 15 -8.60 27.83 -30.23
CA VAL A 15 -8.78 26.36 -30.12
C VAL A 15 -7.71 25.59 -30.90
N LEU A 16 -7.10 26.19 -31.93
CA LEU A 16 -6.06 25.54 -32.74
C LEU A 16 -4.64 25.61 -32.15
N ALA A 17 -4.41 26.38 -31.09
CA ALA A 17 -3.08 26.55 -30.48
C ALA A 17 -2.77 25.56 -29.33
N ALA A 18 -3.70 24.69 -28.93
CA ALA A 18 -3.54 23.82 -27.74
C ALA A 18 -3.07 22.38 -28.04
N CYS A 19 -2.73 22.04 -29.29
CA CYS A 19 -2.34 20.69 -29.68
C CYS A 19 -0.90 20.61 -30.19
N SER A 20 0.06 21.15 -29.44
CA SER A 20 1.48 20.81 -29.59
C SER A 20 1.92 19.97 -28.40
N ALA A 21 1.61 18.67 -28.47
CA ALA A 21 2.21 17.69 -27.57
C ALA A 21 3.74 17.70 -27.79
N PRO A 22 4.57 17.89 -26.75
CA PRO A 22 6.00 17.74 -26.89
C PRO A 22 6.34 16.31 -27.29
N ALA A 23 7.25 16.17 -28.27
CA ALA A 23 7.76 14.89 -28.70
C ALA A 23 8.33 14.13 -27.49
N ALA A 24 7.94 12.86 -27.35
CA ALA A 24 8.41 11.97 -26.31
C ALA A 24 9.95 11.95 -26.33
N THR A 25 10.56 12.45 -25.25
CA THR A 25 12.00 12.34 -25.04
C THR A 25 12.31 10.86 -24.85
N PRO A 26 13.25 10.26 -25.60
CA PRO A 26 13.64 8.88 -25.36
C PRO A 26 14.30 8.79 -23.98
N THR A 27 13.65 8.10 -23.06
CA THR A 27 14.21 7.73 -21.75
C THR A 27 15.52 6.99 -21.97
N PRO A 28 16.65 7.47 -21.45
CA PRO A 28 17.89 6.70 -21.42
C PRO A 28 17.64 5.37 -20.71
N ALA A 29 18.04 4.27 -21.34
CA ALA A 29 17.98 2.96 -20.69
C ALA A 29 18.77 3.01 -19.38
N GLU A 30 18.07 2.76 -18.27
CA GLU A 30 18.66 2.68 -16.95
C GLU A 30 19.67 1.53 -16.93
N PRO A 31 20.92 1.75 -16.48
CA PRO A 31 21.91 0.69 -16.38
C PRO A 31 21.42 -0.37 -15.39
N ALA A 32 21.42 -1.63 -15.84
CA ALA A 32 21.03 -2.77 -15.02
C ALA A 32 21.80 -2.76 -13.68
N ARG A 33 21.07 -2.67 -12.56
CA ARG A 33 21.64 -2.91 -11.22
C ARG A 33 22.24 -4.31 -11.19
N GLN A 34 23.57 -4.39 -11.08
CA GLN A 34 24.26 -5.61 -10.75
C GLN A 34 23.87 -6.02 -9.32
N LEU A 35 23.18 -7.15 -9.18
CA LEU A 35 22.98 -7.80 -7.89
C LEU A 35 24.36 -8.20 -7.33
N PRO A 36 24.66 -7.92 -6.05
CA PRO A 36 25.89 -8.37 -5.44
C PRO A 36 25.95 -9.89 -5.49
N ALA A 37 27.02 -10.43 -6.07
CA ALA A 37 27.31 -11.85 -6.05
C ALA A 37 27.42 -12.29 -4.57
N ILE A 38 26.52 -13.18 -4.15
CA ILE A 38 26.59 -13.80 -2.84
C ILE A 38 27.88 -14.61 -2.82
N THR A 39 28.89 -14.07 -2.15
CA THR A 39 30.14 -14.77 -1.90
C THR A 39 29.80 -15.90 -0.92
N GLY A 40 29.70 -17.12 -1.43
CA GLY A 40 29.42 -18.30 -0.63
C GLY A 40 30.45 -18.40 0.50
N ILE A 41 29.97 -18.41 1.74
CA ILE A 41 30.82 -18.67 2.91
C ILE A 41 31.33 -20.11 2.73
N PRO A 42 32.64 -20.33 2.57
CA PRO A 42 33.16 -21.69 2.48
C PRO A 42 32.89 -22.40 3.82
N PRO A 43 32.46 -23.68 3.81
CA PRO A 43 32.27 -24.44 5.02
C PRO A 43 33.59 -24.46 5.81
N THR A 44 33.56 -23.92 7.03
CA THR A 44 34.69 -24.01 7.95
C THR A 44 34.73 -25.42 8.49
N PHE A 45 35.56 -26.27 7.91
CA PHE A 45 35.92 -27.55 8.48
C PHE A 45 36.86 -27.30 9.66
N THR A 46 36.40 -27.58 10.87
CA THR A 46 37.25 -27.58 12.06
C THR A 46 38.07 -28.88 12.04
N PRO A 47 39.42 -28.83 11.99
CA PRO A 47 40.22 -30.04 12.03
C PRO A 47 40.11 -30.70 13.42
N LEU A 48 39.84 -32.00 13.43
CA LEU A 48 39.93 -32.81 14.66
C LEU A 48 41.37 -32.78 15.20
N PRO A 49 41.57 -32.64 16.53
CA PRO A 49 42.91 -32.66 17.11
C PRO A 49 43.60 -34.02 16.86
N PRO A 50 44.93 -34.04 16.64
CA PRO A 50 45.67 -35.29 16.47
C PRO A 50 45.79 -35.97 17.83
N GLY A 51 45.05 -37.07 18.04
CA GLY A 51 45.20 -37.87 19.26
C GLY A 51 44.04 -38.78 19.63
N GLU A 52 42.87 -38.70 19.00
CA GLU A 52 41.75 -39.57 19.35
C GLU A 52 41.82 -40.92 18.61
N GLN A 53 42.41 -41.87 19.33
CA GLN A 53 42.39 -43.30 19.07
C GLN A 53 40.92 -43.76 18.90
N LEU A 54 40.58 -44.29 17.72
CA LEU A 54 39.26 -44.85 17.43
C LEU A 54 38.96 -46.03 18.39
N LEU A 55 38.17 -45.77 19.43
CA LEU A 55 37.55 -46.85 20.21
C LEU A 55 36.58 -47.64 19.31
N PRO A 56 36.42 -48.95 19.54
CA PRO A 56 35.56 -49.79 18.73
C PRO A 56 34.13 -49.26 18.71
N THR A 57 33.59 -49.17 17.51
CA THR A 57 32.27 -48.68 17.11
C THR A 57 31.18 -49.09 18.10
N GLN A 58 30.75 -48.17 18.96
CA GLN A 58 29.48 -48.33 19.67
C GLN A 58 28.35 -48.32 18.63
N PRO A 59 27.36 -49.23 18.73
CA PRO A 59 26.20 -49.17 17.87
C PRO A 59 25.47 -47.84 18.12
N VAL A 60 25.34 -47.03 17.08
CA VAL A 60 24.51 -45.83 17.10
C VAL A 60 23.08 -46.30 17.33
N ILE A 61 22.58 -46.13 18.55
CA ILE A 61 21.16 -46.32 18.84
C ILE A 61 20.44 -45.12 18.22
N THR A 62 19.88 -45.31 17.02
CA THR A 62 18.97 -44.34 16.42
C THR A 62 17.71 -44.31 17.28
N VAL A 63 17.60 -43.30 18.15
CA VAL A 63 16.34 -43.02 18.86
C VAL A 63 15.38 -42.46 17.82
N THR A 64 14.53 -43.32 17.25
CA THR A 64 13.37 -42.87 16.48
C THR A 64 12.38 -42.27 17.48
N GLN A 65 12.55 -40.99 17.78
CA GLN A 65 11.57 -40.25 18.57
C GLN A 65 10.33 -40.09 17.69
N GLU A 66 9.21 -40.62 18.17
CA GLU A 66 7.91 -40.45 17.52
C GLU A 66 7.66 -38.94 17.35
N PRO A 67 7.25 -38.46 16.17
CA PRO A 67 7.00 -37.03 15.96
C PRO A 67 6.05 -36.53 17.03
N LEU A 68 6.53 -35.59 17.84
CA LEU A 68 5.68 -34.98 18.87
C LEU A 68 4.45 -34.41 18.15
N PRO A 69 3.22 -34.77 18.53
CA PRO A 69 2.04 -34.30 17.84
C PRO A 69 1.99 -32.77 17.93
N THR A 70 2.34 -32.11 16.82
CA THR A 70 2.26 -30.67 16.72
C THR A 70 0.79 -30.30 16.73
N ALA A 71 0.32 -29.69 17.81
CA ALA A 71 -1.00 -29.09 17.82
C ALA A 71 -1.08 -28.11 16.64
N PRO A 72 -2.20 -28.07 15.89
CA PRO A 72 -2.36 -27.10 14.82
C PRO A 72 -2.22 -25.70 15.41
N THR A 73 -1.16 -24.99 15.02
CA THR A 73 -0.98 -23.58 15.40
C THR A 73 -2.12 -22.80 14.79
N LYS A 74 -3.07 -22.36 15.62
CA LYS A 74 -4.14 -21.48 15.17
C LYS A 74 -3.54 -20.09 14.99
N THR A 75 -3.31 -19.69 13.74
CA THR A 75 -2.92 -18.31 13.45
C THR A 75 -4.05 -17.39 13.93
N PRO A 76 -3.79 -16.41 14.81
CA PRO A 76 -4.86 -15.61 15.42
C PRO A 76 -5.67 -14.78 14.42
N VAL A 77 -5.09 -14.50 13.24
CA VAL A 77 -5.66 -13.60 12.24
C VAL A 77 -5.83 -14.33 10.89
N PRO A 78 -7.07 -14.47 10.38
CA PRO A 78 -7.34 -14.93 9.03
C PRO A 78 -6.69 -14.02 7.99
N PHE A 79 -6.03 -14.61 6.98
CA PHE A 79 -5.38 -13.86 5.89
C PHE A 79 -6.31 -13.01 5.02
N GLY A 80 -7.63 -13.11 5.21
CA GLY A 80 -8.65 -12.34 4.49
C GLY A 80 -9.16 -11.11 5.23
N ASP A 81 -8.70 -10.86 6.45
CA ASP A 81 -9.24 -9.79 7.28
C ASP A 81 -8.74 -8.40 6.86
N THR A 82 -9.59 -7.41 7.08
CA THR A 82 -9.28 -5.98 6.90
C THR A 82 -8.47 -5.49 8.10
N ALA A 83 -7.31 -4.91 7.82
CA ALA A 83 -6.45 -4.25 8.81
C ALA A 83 -6.73 -2.76 8.95
N VAL A 84 -7.17 -2.12 7.87
CA VAL A 84 -7.53 -0.71 7.85
C VAL A 84 -8.62 -0.48 6.82
N GLU A 85 -9.64 0.28 7.20
CA GLU A 85 -10.60 0.86 6.26
C GLU A 85 -10.54 2.39 6.40
N LEU A 86 -10.42 3.08 5.28
CA LEU A 86 -10.43 4.54 5.20
C LEU A 86 -11.39 4.94 4.09
N ARG A 87 -12.41 5.72 4.41
CA ARG A 87 -13.33 6.29 3.44
C ARG A 87 -13.15 7.79 3.41
N TYR A 88 -13.17 8.36 2.21
CA TYR A 88 -13.20 9.80 2.04
C TYR A 88 -14.23 10.21 0.99
N THR A 89 -14.97 11.27 1.30
CA THR A 89 -16.14 11.70 0.53
C THR A 89 -16.12 13.22 0.38
N ILE A 90 -16.42 13.69 -0.84
CA ILE A 90 -16.62 15.11 -1.18
C ILE A 90 -17.94 15.21 -1.94
N PRO A 91 -19.05 15.57 -1.26
CA PRO A 91 -20.39 15.54 -1.84
C PRO A 91 -20.53 16.41 -3.11
N GLU A 92 -19.98 17.62 -3.11
CA GLU A 92 -20.07 18.56 -4.25
C GLU A 92 -19.40 18.02 -5.52
N LEU A 93 -18.40 17.16 -5.38
CA LEU A 93 -17.69 16.55 -6.50
C LEU A 93 -18.25 15.18 -6.88
N ASN A 94 -19.29 14.71 -6.19
CA ASN A 94 -19.77 13.33 -6.27
C ASN A 94 -18.59 12.34 -6.20
N LEU A 95 -17.70 12.58 -5.23
CA LEU A 95 -16.53 11.77 -4.98
C LEU A 95 -16.75 11.00 -3.69
N ASP A 96 -16.64 9.69 -3.76
CA ASP A 96 -16.70 8.79 -2.61
C ASP A 96 -15.75 7.64 -2.90
N ARG A 97 -14.67 7.54 -2.14
CA ARG A 97 -13.72 6.44 -2.27
C ARG A 97 -13.43 5.80 -0.94
N ARG A 98 -13.25 4.49 -1.00
CA ARG A 98 -12.92 3.63 0.12
C ARG A 98 -11.61 2.91 -0.17
N LEU A 99 -10.65 3.08 0.72
CA LEU A 99 -9.41 2.34 0.76
C LEU A 99 -9.55 1.24 1.81
N GLN A 100 -9.33 -0.01 1.39
CA GLN A 100 -9.29 -1.17 2.27
C GLN A 100 -7.91 -1.79 2.22
N GLY A 101 -7.27 -1.89 3.38
CA GLY A 101 -6.01 -2.57 3.57
C GLY A 101 -6.21 -3.92 4.23
N GLY A 102 -5.77 -4.99 3.60
CA GLY A 102 -5.86 -6.35 4.14
C GLY A 102 -4.57 -6.78 4.85
N VAL A 103 -4.70 -7.74 5.77
CA VAL A 103 -3.53 -8.35 6.47
C VAL A 103 -2.58 -9.07 5.51
N ASN A 104 -3.06 -9.43 4.31
CA ASN A 104 -2.27 -9.98 3.21
C ASN A 104 -1.42 -8.93 2.47
N SER A 105 -1.25 -7.73 3.04
CA SER A 105 -0.48 -6.63 2.43
C SER A 105 -1.02 -6.17 1.08
N GLN A 106 -2.34 -6.28 0.89
CA GLN A 106 -3.04 -5.76 -0.28
C GLN A 106 -3.81 -4.49 0.10
N ILE A 107 -3.75 -3.48 -0.77
CA ILE A 107 -4.65 -2.32 -0.73
C ILE A 107 -5.64 -2.44 -1.88
N ILE A 108 -6.91 -2.20 -1.60
CA ILE A 108 -8.00 -2.08 -2.56
C ILE A 108 -8.55 -0.67 -2.43
N LEU A 109 -8.44 0.12 -3.49
CA LEU A 109 -9.10 1.42 -3.59
C LEU A 109 -10.35 1.26 -4.45
N VAL A 110 -11.52 1.48 -3.84
CA VAL A 110 -12.83 1.45 -4.48
C VAL A 110 -13.32 2.87 -4.64
N ASP A 111 -13.72 3.26 -5.84
CA ASP A 111 -14.45 4.47 -6.12
C ASP A 111 -15.94 4.08 -6.16
N GLU A 112 -16.67 4.44 -5.11
CA GLU A 112 -18.06 4.01 -4.89
C GLU A 112 -19.02 4.71 -5.87
N THR A 113 -18.65 5.88 -6.39
CA THR A 113 -19.50 6.59 -7.35
C THR A 113 -19.40 6.00 -8.76
N THR A 114 -18.25 5.45 -9.14
CA THR A 114 -18.06 4.78 -10.43
C THR A 114 -18.11 3.25 -10.36
N GLY A 115 -18.07 2.66 -9.15
CA GLY A 115 -17.98 1.22 -8.93
C GLY A 115 -16.64 0.61 -9.35
N LYS A 116 -15.62 1.44 -9.64
CA LYS A 116 -14.30 0.98 -10.08
C LYS A 116 -13.43 0.63 -8.88
N ALA A 117 -12.64 -0.42 -9.01
CA ALA A 117 -11.67 -0.81 -7.98
C ALA A 117 -10.27 -1.01 -8.56
N ILE A 118 -9.26 -0.56 -7.83
CA ILE A 118 -7.84 -0.77 -8.11
C ILE A 118 -7.25 -1.57 -6.97
N LYS A 119 -6.54 -2.65 -7.30
CA LYS A 119 -5.84 -3.49 -6.32
C LYS A 119 -4.34 -3.32 -6.45
N ARG A 120 -3.65 -3.19 -5.32
CA ARG A 120 -2.18 -3.14 -5.21
C ARG A 120 -1.72 -4.16 -4.19
N ALA A 121 -0.81 -5.05 -4.60
CA ALA A 121 -0.17 -6.02 -3.71
C ALA A 121 1.15 -5.46 -3.15
N ASN A 122 1.71 -6.14 -2.16
CA ASN A 122 3.01 -5.83 -1.54
C ASN A 122 3.05 -4.42 -0.91
N GLN A 123 1.95 -3.98 -0.31
CA GLN A 123 1.79 -2.65 0.30
C GLN A 123 1.97 -2.68 1.82
N ALA A 124 2.74 -3.62 2.36
CA ALA A 124 2.92 -3.77 3.81
C ALA A 124 3.41 -2.49 4.50
N GLY A 125 4.39 -1.80 3.89
CA GLY A 125 4.93 -0.55 4.42
C GLY A 125 3.88 0.56 4.48
N VAL A 126 3.13 0.75 3.39
CA VAL A 126 2.05 1.75 3.33
C VAL A 126 0.96 1.45 4.35
N LEU A 127 0.58 0.19 4.54
CA LEU A 127 -0.40 -0.20 5.55
C LEU A 127 0.06 0.08 6.97
N LEU A 128 1.35 -0.13 7.25
CA LEU A 128 1.93 0.17 8.56
C LEU A 128 1.95 1.68 8.81
N GLU A 129 2.35 2.46 7.81
CA GLU A 129 2.33 3.93 7.89
C GLU A 129 0.90 4.45 8.11
N LEU A 130 -0.09 3.92 7.39
CA LEU A 130 -1.50 4.28 7.58
C LEU A 130 -1.98 3.96 9.00
N GLN A 131 -1.68 2.76 9.52
CA GLN A 131 -2.06 2.39 10.88
C GLN A 131 -1.44 3.29 11.95
N GLN A 132 -0.26 3.85 11.70
CA GLN A 132 0.42 4.76 12.61
C GLN A 132 -0.08 6.21 12.46
N ALA A 133 -0.40 6.64 11.25
CA ALA A 133 -0.75 8.03 10.96
C ALA A 133 -2.24 8.35 11.19
N LEU A 134 -3.14 7.37 10.99
CA LEU A 134 -4.58 7.58 11.13
C LEU A 134 -5.02 7.99 12.55
N PRO A 135 -4.50 7.40 13.64
CA PRO A 135 -4.83 7.83 15.00
C PRO A 135 -4.45 9.29 15.30
N ASP A 136 -3.42 9.80 14.62
CA ASP A 136 -2.95 11.18 14.78
C ASP A 136 -3.76 12.18 13.91
N LEU A 137 -4.72 11.70 13.11
CA LEU A 137 -5.51 12.53 12.22
C LEU A 137 -6.53 13.37 13.00
N LEU A 138 -6.38 14.70 12.92
CA LEU A 138 -7.32 15.62 13.55
C LEU A 138 -8.60 15.75 12.71
N LEU A 139 -9.62 15.01 13.10
CA LEU A 139 -10.97 15.09 12.53
C LEU A 139 -11.88 15.96 13.39
N THR A 140 -12.63 16.83 12.74
CA THR A 140 -13.58 17.74 13.40
C THR A 140 -15.00 17.50 12.91
N ALA A 141 -16.01 17.99 13.61
CA ALA A 141 -17.38 17.89 13.11
C ALA A 141 -17.52 18.63 11.77
N VAL A 142 -18.19 18.00 10.81
CA VAL A 142 -18.48 18.63 9.50
C VAL A 142 -19.44 19.81 9.74
N PRO A 143 -19.11 21.04 9.29
CA PRO A 143 -19.99 22.18 9.42
C PRO A 143 -21.31 21.97 8.66
N GLU A 144 -22.42 22.43 9.22
CA GLU A 144 -23.72 22.34 8.55
C GLU A 144 -23.70 23.06 7.19
N GLY A 145 -24.15 22.35 6.16
CA GLY A 145 -24.21 22.89 4.79
C GLY A 145 -22.87 22.93 4.05
N CYS A 146 -21.79 22.36 4.59
CA CYS A 146 -20.51 22.30 3.88
C CYS A 146 -20.48 21.17 2.84
N THR A 147 -20.81 21.48 1.59
CA THR A 147 -20.80 20.51 0.48
C THR A 147 -19.41 20.21 -0.08
N GLY A 148 -18.47 21.15 0.11
CA GLY A 148 -17.07 21.04 -0.33
C GLY A 148 -16.11 20.51 0.74
N CYS A 149 -16.59 20.23 1.96
CA CYS A 149 -15.74 19.68 3.01
C CYS A 149 -15.36 18.23 2.69
N VAL A 150 -14.09 17.89 2.92
CA VAL A 150 -13.61 16.51 2.78
C VAL A 150 -13.97 15.74 4.05
N GLN A 151 -15.02 14.93 3.97
CA GLN A 151 -15.39 14.01 5.03
C GLN A 151 -14.49 12.79 4.96
N VAL A 152 -13.92 12.40 6.09
CA VAL A 152 -13.06 11.23 6.24
C VAL A 152 -13.60 10.40 7.39
N SER A 153 -13.66 9.10 7.19
CA SER A 153 -13.89 8.12 8.26
C SER A 153 -12.86 7.00 8.16
N TYR A 154 -12.36 6.51 9.28
CA TYR A 154 -11.49 5.34 9.30
C TYR A 154 -11.87 4.36 10.39
N GLU A 155 -11.50 3.10 10.18
CA GLU A 155 -11.62 2.00 11.12
C GLU A 155 -10.31 1.21 11.13
N LEU A 156 -9.80 0.94 12.34
CA LEU A 156 -8.62 0.13 12.61
C LEU A 156 -9.03 -1.05 13.50
N PRO A 157 -9.54 -2.16 12.92
CA PRO A 157 -10.12 -3.26 13.70
C PRO A 157 -9.15 -3.87 14.73
N PHE A 158 -7.85 -3.92 14.42
CA PHE A 158 -6.83 -4.45 15.32
C PHE A 158 -6.45 -3.51 16.47
N ALA A 159 -6.60 -2.19 16.27
CA ALA A 159 -6.38 -1.18 17.31
C ALA A 159 -7.66 -0.86 18.09
N GLN A 160 -8.83 -1.28 17.58
CA GLN A 160 -10.16 -0.90 18.09
C GLN A 160 -10.35 0.63 18.10
N GLU A 161 -9.83 1.28 17.06
CA GLU A 161 -9.93 2.72 16.87
C GLU A 161 -10.74 3.03 15.62
N GLU A 162 -11.61 4.01 15.74
CA GLU A 162 -12.39 4.56 14.64
C GLU A 162 -12.57 6.06 14.86
N ALA A 163 -12.63 6.82 13.78
CA ALA A 163 -13.02 8.22 13.84
C ALA A 163 -13.68 8.65 12.53
N GLU A 164 -14.52 9.67 12.62
CA GLU A 164 -15.20 10.28 11.49
C GLU A 164 -15.23 11.80 11.68
N GLY A 165 -14.99 12.53 10.59
CA GLY A 165 -15.15 13.97 10.59
C GLY A 165 -14.61 14.64 9.34
N TRP A 166 -14.50 15.95 9.41
CA TRP A 166 -13.92 16.80 8.38
C TRP A 166 -12.39 16.88 8.56
N LEU A 167 -11.69 16.61 7.46
CA LEU A 167 -10.25 16.79 7.33
C LEU A 167 -9.91 18.26 7.05
N GLN A 168 -9.20 18.90 7.98
CA GLN A 168 -8.78 20.30 7.86
C GLN A 168 -7.32 20.48 7.44
N ASP A 169 -6.52 19.41 7.41
CA ASP A 169 -5.08 19.50 7.18
C ASP A 169 -4.79 20.02 5.76
N PRO A 170 -4.21 21.24 5.63
CA PRO A 170 -3.95 21.83 4.32
C PRO A 170 -2.93 21.04 3.51
N THR A 171 -2.04 20.27 4.16
CA THR A 171 -1.04 19.44 3.48
C THR A 171 -1.69 18.24 2.80
N LEU A 172 -2.69 17.64 3.45
CA LEU A 172 -3.43 16.51 2.88
C LEU A 172 -4.49 16.95 1.85
N LEU A 173 -4.84 18.23 1.86
CA LEU A 173 -5.79 18.85 0.92
C LEU A 173 -5.12 19.53 -0.29
N ALA A 174 -3.80 19.71 -0.29
CA ALA A 174 -3.04 20.43 -1.33
C ALA A 174 -2.70 19.59 -2.57
#